data_AF-A0A1F2XAG1-F1
#
_entry.id   AF-A0A1F2XAG1-F1
#
_cell.length_a   1.000
_cell.length_b   1.000
_cell.length_c   1.000
_cell.angle_alpha   90.00
_cell.angle_beta   90.00
_cell.angle_gamma   90.00
#
_symmetry.space_group_name_H-M   'P 1'
#
loop_
_entity.id
_entity.type
_entity.pdbx_description
1 polymer ?
#
loop_
_entity_poly.entity_id
_entity_poly.type
_entity_poly.pdbx_seq_one_letter_code
_entity_poly.pdbx_strand_id
1 'polypeptide(L)'
;MRRLVTVMLAVMLLGAACGDDSSSDADPALVASLQSRFAASPQAQSGDFPITDETAKCFAEGLVADLGAAKIQSGIDLEFDAFMGTLSADERRTVVDVLLGCADVTETLVTQLSGGGDTLSADSARCIVDGMLANDAFLDAVADSFVSGDSAFESDAVTVAILPLFLECLTPEELAGLGDN
;
A
#
# COMPACT_ATOMS: atom_id res chain seq x y z
N MET A 1 11.48 -64.34 1.96
CA MET A 1 12.19 -63.06 2.23
C MET A 1 11.75 -62.07 1.16
N ARG A 2 10.81 -61.17 1.52
CA ARG A 2 10.99 -59.70 1.62
C ARG A 2 11.18 -59.05 0.24
N ARG A 3 10.08 -58.69 -0.46
CA ARG A 3 9.34 -57.40 -0.38
C ARG A 3 10.22 -56.18 -0.65
N LEU A 4 10.32 -55.78 -1.92
CA LEU A 4 10.70 -54.43 -2.38
C LEU A 4 9.97 -54.16 -3.70
N VAL A 5 8.68 -53.85 -3.59
CA VAL A 5 7.89 -53.22 -4.66
C VAL A 5 7.12 -52.09 -3.97
N THR A 6 6.97 -50.97 -4.68
CA THR A 6 6.09 -49.82 -4.41
C THR A 6 6.50 -48.86 -3.28
N VAL A 7 7.39 -47.90 -3.61
CA VAL A 7 7.35 -46.53 -3.06
C VAL A 7 7.60 -45.54 -4.20
N MET A 8 6.61 -45.42 -5.08
CA MET A 8 6.49 -44.36 -6.08
C MET A 8 4.97 -44.11 -6.18
N LEU A 9 4.54 -42.84 -6.07
CA LEU A 9 3.17 -42.35 -5.83
C LEU A 9 2.74 -42.21 -4.35
N ALA A 10 3.23 -41.17 -3.67
CA ALA A 10 2.56 -40.62 -2.48
C ALA A 10 2.94 -39.14 -2.21
N VAL A 11 3.09 -38.32 -3.26
CA VAL A 11 3.34 -36.86 -3.10
C VAL A 11 2.47 -36.08 -4.10
N MET A 12 1.15 -36.34 -4.11
CA MET A 12 0.20 -35.60 -4.96
C MET A 12 -1.13 -35.23 -4.27
N LEU A 13 -1.26 -35.35 -2.95
CA LEU A 13 -2.56 -35.15 -2.27
C LEU A 13 -2.51 -34.31 -0.98
N LEU A 14 -1.55 -33.39 -0.85
CA LEU A 14 -1.53 -32.42 0.25
C LEU A 14 -1.43 -31.01 -0.34
N GLY A 15 -2.58 -30.41 -0.60
CA GLY A 15 -2.69 -29.02 -1.07
C GLY A 15 -4.10 -28.48 -1.31
N ALA A 16 -5.17 -29.21 -0.95
CA ALA A 16 -6.55 -28.74 -1.06
C ALA A 16 -7.28 -28.83 0.28
N ALA A 17 -6.70 -28.19 1.30
CA ALA A 17 -7.30 -28.04 2.63
C ALA A 17 -7.14 -26.59 3.13
N CYS A 18 -7.76 -25.65 2.40
CA CYS A 18 -8.47 -24.52 2.99
C CYS A 18 -9.92 -24.74 2.51
N GLY A 19 -10.87 -25.01 3.39
CA GLY A 19 -11.34 -24.01 4.32
C GLY A 19 -12.55 -23.35 3.66
N ASP A 20 -13.67 -24.05 3.74
CA ASP A 20 -15.00 -23.63 3.31
C ASP A 20 -15.43 -22.41 4.14
N ASP A 21 -15.02 -21.23 3.71
CA ASP A 21 -15.64 -19.95 4.04
C ASP A 21 -15.89 -19.27 2.71
N SER A 22 -17.09 -18.72 2.53
CA SER A 22 -17.60 -18.12 1.29
C SER A 22 -16.85 -16.83 0.91
N SER A 23 -15.55 -16.95 0.70
CA SER A 23 -14.67 -15.96 0.11
C SER A 23 -14.93 -16.08 -1.39
N SER A 24 -15.67 -15.14 -1.96
CA SER A 24 -15.87 -15.10 -3.39
C SER A 24 -14.47 -14.95 -4.02
N ASP A 25 -13.90 -16.05 -4.52
CA ASP A 25 -12.63 -16.01 -5.25
C ASP A 25 -12.76 -14.91 -6.30
N ALA A 26 -11.91 -13.89 -6.18
CA ALA A 26 -11.92 -12.75 -7.09
C ALA A 26 -11.85 -13.28 -8.52
N ASP A 27 -12.72 -12.79 -9.41
CA ASP A 27 -12.73 -13.24 -10.81
C ASP A 27 -11.32 -13.06 -11.40
N PRO A 28 -10.62 -14.15 -11.78
CA PRO A 28 -9.23 -14.06 -12.22
C PRO A 28 -9.07 -13.19 -13.47
N ALA A 29 -10.12 -13.06 -14.30
CA ALA A 29 -10.10 -12.15 -15.44
C ALA A 29 -10.13 -10.68 -15.00
N LEU A 30 -10.90 -10.37 -13.95
CA LEU A 30 -10.97 -9.02 -13.39
C LEU A 30 -9.65 -8.62 -12.73
N VAL A 31 -9.07 -9.51 -11.92
CA VAL A 31 -7.76 -9.29 -11.28
C VAL A 31 -6.68 -9.07 -12.33
N ALA A 32 -6.61 -9.92 -13.36
CA ALA A 32 -5.64 -9.76 -14.43
C ALA A 32 -5.82 -8.44 -15.20
N SER A 33 -7.07 -8.00 -15.41
CA SER A 33 -7.36 -6.72 -16.05
C SER A 33 -6.87 -5.54 -15.19
N LEU A 34 -7.18 -5.54 -13.90
CA LEU A 34 -6.70 -4.51 -12.97
C LEU A 34 -5.18 -4.46 -12.89
N GLN A 35 -4.54 -5.63 -12.70
CA GLN A 35 -3.08 -5.73 -12.65
C GLN A 35 -2.46 -5.10 -13.90
N SER A 36 -2.98 -5.43 -15.10
CA SER A 36 -2.50 -4.86 -16.35
C SER A 36 -2.68 -3.34 -16.41
N ARG A 37 -3.75 -2.79 -15.85
CA ARG A 37 -3.97 -1.33 -15.81
C ARG A 37 -3.00 -0.65 -14.86
N PHE A 38 -2.79 -1.21 -13.67
CA PHE A 38 -1.84 -0.66 -12.70
C PHE A 38 -0.41 -0.70 -13.24
N ALA A 39 0.02 -1.81 -13.84
CA ALA A 39 1.33 -1.92 -14.48
C ALA A 39 1.50 -0.93 -15.65
N ALA A 40 0.40 -0.57 -16.33
CA ALA A 40 0.40 0.42 -17.41
C ALA A 40 0.23 1.87 -16.92
N SER A 41 -0.01 2.10 -15.63
CA SER A 41 -0.24 3.45 -15.10
C SER A 41 1.03 4.31 -15.18
N PRO A 42 0.92 5.64 -15.35
CA PRO A 42 2.06 6.56 -15.29
C PRO A 42 2.86 6.43 -13.98
N GLN A 43 2.19 6.13 -12.87
CA GLN A 43 2.80 5.96 -11.55
C GLN A 43 3.69 4.72 -11.49
N ALA A 44 3.25 3.59 -12.06
CA ALA A 44 4.11 2.41 -12.19
C ALA A 44 5.32 2.65 -13.12
N GLN A 45 5.20 3.62 -14.04
CA GLN A 45 6.25 3.97 -15.00
C GLN A 45 7.20 5.09 -14.51
N SER A 46 6.84 5.86 -13.46
CA SER A 46 7.65 7.00 -13.03
C SER A 46 8.95 6.59 -12.34
N GLY A 47 9.00 5.36 -11.81
CA GLY A 47 10.18 4.81 -11.13
C GLY A 47 10.39 5.34 -9.70
N ASP A 48 9.55 6.28 -9.23
CA ASP A 48 9.63 6.83 -7.87
C ASP A 48 9.16 5.83 -6.81
N PHE A 49 8.20 4.97 -7.19
CA PHE A 49 7.75 3.82 -6.41
C PHE A 49 7.74 2.59 -7.32
N PRO A 50 8.56 1.57 -7.06
CA PRO A 50 8.59 0.38 -7.89
C PRO A 50 7.33 -0.46 -7.67
N ILE A 51 6.30 -0.22 -8.48
CA ILE A 51 5.14 -1.10 -8.56
C ILE A 51 5.55 -2.32 -9.38
N THR A 52 5.91 -3.40 -8.69
CA THR A 52 6.23 -4.67 -9.33
C THR A 52 4.95 -5.37 -9.81
N ASP A 53 5.08 -6.35 -10.70
CA ASP A 53 3.94 -7.20 -11.12
C ASP A 53 3.29 -7.90 -9.92
N GLU A 54 4.07 -8.26 -8.91
CA GLU A 54 3.60 -8.88 -7.67
C GLU A 54 2.81 -7.89 -6.82
N THR A 55 3.31 -6.66 -6.66
CA THR A 55 2.60 -5.57 -5.98
C THR A 55 1.29 -5.24 -6.68
N ALA A 56 1.30 -5.11 -8.01
CA ALA A 56 0.10 -4.83 -8.79
C ALA A 56 -0.94 -5.95 -8.70
N LYS A 57 -0.48 -7.21 -8.66
CA LYS A 57 -1.35 -8.37 -8.46
C LYS A 57 -1.96 -8.37 -7.05
N CYS A 58 -1.14 -8.21 -6.01
CA CYS A 58 -1.59 -8.12 -4.62
C CYS A 58 -2.64 -7.02 -4.46
N PHE A 59 -2.37 -5.84 -5.02
CA PHE A 59 -3.27 -4.71 -4.96
C PHE A 59 -4.61 -5.00 -5.65
N ALA A 60 -4.58 -5.58 -6.85
CA ALA A 60 -5.79 -5.96 -7.58
C ALA A 60 -6.62 -7.02 -6.83
N GLU A 61 -5.98 -8.03 -6.24
CA GLU A 61 -6.65 -9.06 -5.44
C GLU A 61 -7.30 -8.47 -4.19
N GLY A 62 -6.57 -7.62 -3.45
CA GLY A 62 -7.09 -6.97 -2.25
C GLY A 62 -8.23 -5.99 -2.55
N LEU A 63 -8.15 -5.21 -3.63
CA LEU A 63 -9.24 -4.32 -4.03
C LEU A 63 -10.53 -5.09 -4.37
N VAL A 64 -10.42 -6.21 -5.09
CA VAL A 64 -11.60 -7.03 -5.42
C VAL A 64 -12.15 -7.70 -4.16
N ALA A 65 -11.29 -8.14 -3.24
CA ALA A 65 -11.70 -8.74 -1.98
C ALA A 65 -12.44 -7.75 -1.07
N ASP A 66 -11.92 -6.53 -0.92
CA ASP A 66 -12.43 -5.57 0.07
C ASP A 66 -13.53 -4.65 -0.49
N LEU A 67 -13.43 -4.20 -1.75
CA LEU A 67 -14.46 -3.34 -2.38
C LEU A 67 -15.52 -4.15 -3.16
N GLY A 68 -15.22 -5.39 -3.51
CA GLY A 68 -16.09 -6.27 -4.27
C GLY A 68 -16.01 -6.09 -5.80
N ALA A 69 -16.11 -7.21 -6.51
CA ALA A 69 -15.98 -7.27 -7.97
C ALA A 69 -16.93 -6.33 -8.74
N ALA A 70 -18.19 -6.18 -8.28
CA ALA A 70 -19.18 -5.33 -8.93
C ALA A 70 -18.76 -3.85 -8.95
N LYS A 71 -18.18 -3.37 -7.85
CA LYS A 71 -17.72 -1.98 -7.72
C LYS A 71 -16.50 -1.75 -8.61
N ILE A 72 -15.53 -2.65 -8.55
CA ILE A 72 -14.36 -2.62 -9.42
C ILE A 72 -14.76 -2.62 -10.91
N GLN A 73 -15.66 -3.51 -11.33
CA GLN A 73 -16.12 -3.56 -12.72
C GLN A 73 -16.79 -2.26 -13.17
N SER A 74 -17.51 -1.57 -12.29
CA SER A 74 -18.12 -0.28 -12.62
C SER A 74 -17.10 0.87 -12.76
N GLY A 75 -15.91 0.73 -12.16
CA GLY A 75 -14.86 1.74 -12.13
C GLY A 75 -13.63 1.43 -12.97
N ILE A 76 -13.50 0.21 -13.51
CA ILE A 76 -12.30 -0.27 -14.21
C ILE A 76 -12.02 0.43 -15.53
N ASP A 77 -12.95 1.22 -16.07
CA ASP A 77 -12.71 2.03 -17.26
C ASP A 77 -12.41 3.50 -16.92
N LEU A 78 -12.54 3.89 -15.65
CA LEU A 78 -12.23 5.24 -15.18
C LEU A 78 -10.73 5.41 -14.97
N GLU A 79 -10.28 6.66 -15.07
CA GLU A 79 -8.99 7.08 -14.52
C GLU A 79 -9.03 6.92 -12.98
N PHE A 80 -7.86 6.73 -12.37
CA PHE A 80 -7.79 6.34 -10.96
C PHE A 80 -8.37 7.40 -10.01
N ASP A 81 -8.12 8.68 -10.27
CA ASP A 81 -8.69 9.81 -9.53
C ASP A 81 -10.22 9.87 -9.67
N ALA A 82 -10.73 9.68 -10.88
CA ALA A 82 -12.16 9.61 -11.15
C ALA A 82 -12.82 8.42 -10.45
N PHE A 83 -12.15 7.26 -10.44
CA PHE A 83 -12.59 6.08 -9.68
C PHE A 83 -12.63 6.37 -8.18
N MET A 84 -11.55 6.92 -7.60
CA MET A 84 -11.49 7.31 -6.19
C MET A 84 -12.61 8.30 -5.82
N GLY A 85 -12.95 9.23 -6.71
CA GLY A 85 -14.07 10.17 -6.51
C GLY A 85 -15.46 9.52 -6.47
N THR A 86 -15.62 8.27 -6.92
CA THR A 86 -16.88 7.51 -6.78
C THR A 86 -17.01 6.74 -5.47
N LEU A 87 -15.90 6.60 -4.74
CA LEU A 87 -15.82 5.84 -3.49
C LEU A 87 -16.21 6.72 -2.29
N SER A 88 -16.77 6.09 -1.26
CA SER A 88 -16.92 6.75 0.05
C SER A 88 -15.55 6.99 0.71
N ALA A 89 -15.51 7.78 1.78
CA ALA A 89 -14.26 8.02 2.53
C ALA A 89 -13.65 6.70 3.05
N ASP A 90 -14.46 5.85 3.69
CA ASP A 90 -14.02 4.55 4.20
C ASP A 90 -13.48 3.65 3.07
N GLU A 91 -14.10 3.67 1.89
CA GLU A 91 -13.65 2.88 0.74
C GLU A 91 -12.34 3.41 0.15
N ARG A 92 -12.16 4.73 0.08
CA ARG A 92 -10.87 5.32 -0.31
C ARG A 92 -9.78 4.96 0.68
N ARG A 93 -10.12 4.93 1.97
CA ARG A 93 -9.21 4.49 3.03
C ARG A 93 -8.79 3.03 2.84
N THR A 94 -9.73 2.15 2.53
CA THR A 94 -9.46 0.75 2.15
C THR A 94 -8.50 0.66 0.97
N VAL A 95 -8.67 1.47 -0.08
CA VAL A 95 -7.73 1.49 -1.22
C VAL A 95 -6.31 1.80 -0.75
N VAL A 96 -6.13 2.79 0.12
CA VAL A 96 -4.81 3.13 0.68
C VAL A 96 -4.25 1.99 1.53
N ASP A 97 -5.06 1.37 2.39
CA ASP A 97 -4.63 0.23 3.22
C ASP A 97 -4.16 -0.95 2.38
N VAL A 98 -4.92 -1.32 1.34
CA VAL A 98 -4.54 -2.42 0.44
C VAL A 98 -3.24 -2.07 -0.28
N LEU A 99 -3.08 -0.83 -0.75
CA LEU A 99 -1.85 -0.40 -1.42
C LEU A 99 -0.63 -0.53 -0.50
N LEU A 100 -0.73 -0.01 0.73
CA LEU A 100 0.34 -0.06 1.72
C LEU A 100 0.62 -1.46 2.25
N GLY A 101 -0.40 -2.33 2.29
CA GLY A 101 -0.22 -3.74 2.63
C GLY A 101 0.49 -4.55 1.54
N CYS A 102 0.39 -4.11 0.28
CA CYS A 102 0.96 -4.79 -0.88
C CYS A 102 2.30 -4.21 -1.35
N ALA A 103 2.56 -2.94 -1.08
CA ALA A 103 3.79 -2.24 -1.42
C ALA A 103 4.58 -1.93 -0.16
N ASP A 104 5.85 -2.36 -0.11
CA ASP A 104 6.77 -1.89 0.91
C ASP A 104 7.19 -0.45 0.58
N VAL A 105 6.39 0.51 1.03
CA VAL A 105 6.67 1.93 0.85
C VAL A 105 7.61 2.48 1.92
N THR A 106 7.81 1.75 3.02
CA THR A 106 8.54 2.23 4.19
C THR A 106 9.97 2.56 3.80
N GLU A 107 10.70 1.64 3.18
CA GLU A 107 12.10 1.90 2.78
C GLU A 107 12.23 3.05 1.78
N THR A 108 11.27 3.16 0.85
CA THR A 108 11.25 4.25 -0.12
C THR A 108 11.02 5.59 0.57
N LEU A 109 10.05 5.68 1.48
CA LEU A 109 9.77 6.90 2.24
C LEU A 109 10.93 7.27 3.16
N VAL A 110 11.54 6.29 3.83
CA VAL A 110 12.74 6.49 4.65
C VAL A 110 13.86 7.05 3.81
N THR A 111 14.13 6.45 2.65
CA THR A 111 15.17 6.90 1.72
C THR A 111 14.91 8.32 1.22
N GLN A 112 13.66 8.67 0.90
CA GLN A 112 13.29 10.02 0.49
C GLN A 112 13.48 11.03 1.62
N LEU A 113 13.06 10.68 2.83
CA LEU A 113 13.16 11.54 4.01
C LEU A 113 14.61 11.76 4.46
N SER A 114 15.45 10.71 4.41
CA SER A 114 16.89 10.81 4.73
C SER A 114 17.75 11.31 3.56
N GLY A 115 17.26 11.17 2.32
CA GLY A 115 17.99 11.49 1.10
C GLY A 115 18.05 12.97 0.75
N GLY A 116 17.27 13.81 1.45
CA GLY A 116 17.21 15.26 1.26
C GLY A 116 18.42 16.05 1.80
N GLY A 117 19.35 15.41 2.52
CA GLY A 117 20.54 16.02 3.11
C GLY A 117 20.96 15.37 4.44
N ASP A 118 22.10 15.77 5.00
CA ASP A 118 22.66 15.26 6.28
C ASP A 118 21.80 15.60 7.54
N THR A 119 20.56 16.05 7.37
CA THR A 119 19.70 16.57 8.44
C THR A 119 19.00 15.50 9.27
N LEU A 120 18.81 14.30 8.71
CA LEU A 120 18.04 13.22 9.34
C LEU A 120 18.81 11.90 9.26
N SER A 121 19.04 11.28 10.42
CA SER A 121 19.53 9.92 10.47
C SER A 121 18.48 8.93 9.93
N ALA A 122 18.95 7.79 9.43
CA ALA A 122 18.07 6.73 8.93
C ALA A 122 17.13 6.18 10.02
N ASP A 123 17.57 6.18 11.28
CA ASP A 123 16.77 5.72 12.42
C ASP A 123 15.63 6.72 12.72
N SER A 124 15.94 8.03 12.75
CA SER A 124 14.93 9.08 12.93
C SER A 124 13.94 9.10 11.77
N ALA A 125 14.42 8.96 10.52
CA ALA A 125 13.57 8.88 9.34
C ALA A 125 12.63 7.66 9.40
N ARG A 126 13.12 6.49 9.79
CA ARG A 126 12.28 5.29 9.97
C ARG A 126 11.24 5.48 11.07
N CYS A 127 11.63 6.03 12.22
CA CYS A 127 10.69 6.32 13.30
C CYS A 127 9.54 7.23 12.84
N ILE A 128 9.84 8.29 12.06
CA ILE A 128 8.83 9.19 11.52
C ILE A 128 7.90 8.47 10.53
N VAL A 129 8.48 7.73 9.58
CA VAL A 129 7.70 7.02 8.55
C VAL A 129 6.79 5.95 9.19
N ASP A 130 7.31 5.16 10.12
CA ASP A 130 6.52 4.16 10.85
C ASP A 130 5.38 4.84 11.63
N GLY A 131 5.66 5.96 12.28
CA GLY A 131 4.65 6.75 12.99
C GLY A 131 3.57 7.31 12.06
N MET A 132 3.94 7.79 10.87
CA MET A 132 3.01 8.29 9.87
C MET A 132 2.13 7.18 9.31
N LEU A 133 2.73 6.04 8.94
CA LEU A 133 2.00 4.89 8.41
C LEU A 133 1.14 4.18 9.47
N ALA A 134 1.36 4.46 10.75
CA ALA A 134 0.48 4.03 11.85
C ALA A 134 -0.58 5.08 12.21
N ASN A 135 -0.58 6.26 11.57
CA ASN A 135 -1.47 7.37 11.91
C ASN A 135 -2.70 7.41 11.00
N ASP A 136 -3.88 7.11 11.55
CA ASP A 136 -5.12 7.10 10.78
C ASP A 136 -5.42 8.45 10.10
N ALA A 137 -5.16 9.58 10.77
CA ALA A 137 -5.44 10.89 10.19
C ALA A 137 -4.53 11.21 8.98
N PHE A 138 -3.28 10.75 9.01
CA PHE A 138 -2.39 10.82 7.86
C PHE A 138 -2.93 9.97 6.70
N LEU A 139 -3.32 8.73 6.98
CA LEU A 139 -3.79 7.82 5.95
C LEU A 139 -5.15 8.21 5.35
N ASP A 140 -6.04 8.78 6.16
CA ASP A 140 -7.29 9.40 5.70
C ASP A 140 -6.99 10.57 4.76
N ALA A 141 -6.05 11.43 5.13
CA ALA A 141 -5.66 12.56 4.28
C ALA A 141 -4.95 12.12 2.99
N VAL A 142 -4.17 11.04 3.02
CA VAL A 142 -3.62 10.42 1.81
C VAL A 142 -4.78 9.92 0.93
N ALA A 143 -5.80 9.27 1.49
CA ALA A 143 -6.96 8.81 0.75
C ALA A 143 -7.75 9.99 0.12
N ASP A 144 -7.84 11.11 0.83
CA ASP A 144 -8.47 12.34 0.32
C ASP A 144 -7.65 13.04 -0.77
N SER A 145 -6.31 13.03 -0.66
CA SER A 145 -5.40 13.66 -1.62
C SER A 145 -5.59 13.12 -3.05
N PHE A 146 -5.94 11.84 -3.18
CA PHE A 146 -6.23 11.22 -4.49
C PHE A 146 -7.46 11.80 -5.19
N VAL A 147 -8.34 12.49 -4.47
CA VAL A 147 -9.56 13.10 -5.03
C VAL A 147 -9.43 14.61 -5.14
N SER A 148 -8.84 15.27 -4.14
CA SER A 148 -8.67 16.73 -4.15
C SER A 148 -7.54 17.18 -5.07
N GLY A 149 -6.51 16.35 -5.24
CA GLY A 149 -5.24 16.75 -5.86
C GLY A 149 -4.35 17.59 -4.94
N ASP A 150 -4.82 17.90 -3.73
CA ASP A 150 -4.07 18.61 -2.69
C ASP A 150 -3.14 17.63 -1.95
N SER A 151 -2.05 18.13 -1.38
CA SER A 151 -1.13 17.29 -0.61
C SER A 151 -1.76 16.89 0.73
N ALA A 152 -1.55 15.64 1.17
CA ALA A 152 -1.96 15.20 2.50
C ALA A 152 -1.36 16.08 3.62
N PHE A 153 -0.20 16.69 3.39
CA PHE A 153 0.48 17.57 4.34
C PHE A 153 -0.11 18.99 4.40
N GLU A 154 -0.99 19.38 3.48
CA GLU A 154 -1.70 20.67 3.55
C GLU A 154 -2.90 20.63 4.51
N SER A 155 -3.23 19.44 5.04
CA SER A 155 -4.24 19.28 6.07
C SER A 155 -3.70 19.71 7.44
N ASP A 156 -4.36 20.70 8.05
CA ASP A 156 -4.09 21.13 9.43
C ASP A 156 -4.16 19.97 10.41
N ALA A 157 -5.11 19.05 10.21
CA ALA A 157 -5.28 17.87 11.06
C ALA A 157 -4.06 16.94 10.97
N VAL A 158 -3.52 16.75 9.77
CA VAL A 158 -2.31 15.94 9.54
C VAL A 158 -1.09 16.61 10.14
N THR A 159 -0.95 17.93 9.96
CA THR A 159 0.19 18.66 10.54
C THR A 159 0.19 18.54 12.06
N VAL A 160 -0.98 18.71 12.69
CA VAL A 160 -1.13 18.54 14.14
C VAL A 160 -0.87 17.10 14.58
N ALA A 161 -1.27 16.11 13.78
CA ALA A 161 -1.10 14.69 14.10
C ALA A 161 0.34 14.20 13.94
N ILE A 162 1.09 14.73 12.97
CA ILE A 162 2.47 14.30 12.68
C ILE A 162 3.50 15.09 13.50
N LEU A 163 3.23 16.33 13.89
CA LEU A 163 4.18 17.15 14.65
C LEU A 163 4.75 16.44 15.92
N PRO A 164 3.94 15.72 16.74
CA PRO A 164 4.47 14.94 17.85
C PRO A 164 5.48 13.87 17.43
N LEU A 165 5.30 13.23 16.27
CA LEU A 165 6.22 12.21 15.76
C LEU A 165 7.61 12.80 15.52
N PHE A 166 7.70 14.01 14.96
CA PHE A 166 8.99 14.68 14.79
C PHE A 166 9.66 14.98 16.15
N LEU A 167 8.89 15.36 17.17
CA LEU A 167 9.45 15.63 18.50
C LEU A 167 9.90 14.35 19.22
N GLU A 168 9.23 13.23 18.97
CA GLU A 168 9.54 11.93 19.57
C GLU A 168 10.69 11.21 18.86
N CYS A 169 10.76 11.34 17.53
CA CYS A 169 11.71 10.61 16.70
C CYS A 169 13.03 11.33 16.47
N LEU A 170 13.08 12.66 16.59
CA LEU A 170 14.30 13.42 16.35
C LEU A 170 15.16 13.55 17.59
N THR A 171 16.47 13.49 17.38
CA THR A 171 17.44 13.94 18.36
C THR A 171 17.39 15.47 18.52
N PRO A 172 17.83 16.03 19.66
CA PRO A 172 17.93 17.47 19.84
C PRO A 172 18.78 18.16 18.76
N GLU A 173 19.83 17.50 18.29
CA GLU A 173 20.71 17.99 17.23
C GLU A 173 20.00 18.06 15.87
N GLU A 174 19.25 17.01 15.51
CA GLU A 174 18.44 16.98 14.27
C GLU A 174 17.31 18.03 14.34
N LEU A 175 16.63 18.14 15.49
CA LEU A 175 15.58 19.12 15.69
C LEU A 175 16.10 20.56 15.59
N ALA A 176 17.29 20.85 16.13
CA ALA A 176 17.94 22.14 15.98
C ALA A 176 18.28 22.44 14.50
N GLY A 177 18.73 21.44 13.76
CA GLY A 177 19.03 21.55 12.33
C GLY A 177 17.82 21.87 11.44
N LEU A 178 16.59 21.56 11.89
CA LEU A 178 15.36 21.91 11.16
C LEU A 178 15.00 23.41 11.26
N GLY A 179 15.44 24.11 12.31
CA GLY A 179 15.13 25.53 12.53
C GLY A 179 16.07 26.52 11.83
N ASP A 180 17.19 26.03 11.30
CA ASP A 180 18.23 26.85 10.64
C ASP A 180 18.09 26.88 9.10
N ASN A 181 17.04 26.26 8.54
CA ASN A 181 16.66 26.30 7.11
C ASN A 181 15.42 27.17 6.89
#